data_AF-A0AAD8CUJ0-F1
#
_entry.id   AF-A0AAD8CUJ0-F1
#
_cell.length_a   1.000
_cell.length_b   1.000
_cell.length_c   1.000
_cell.angle_alpha   90.00
_cell.angle_beta   90.00
_cell.angle_gamma   90.00
#
_symmetry.space_group_name_H-M   'P 1'
#
loop_
_entity.id
_entity.type
_entity.pdbx_description
1 polymer ?
#
loop_
_entity_poly.entity_id
_entity_poly.type
_entity_poly.pdbx_seq_one_letter_code
_entity_poly.pdbx_strand_id
1 'polypeptide(L)'
;MPTVVLMDVSLSMTRPVSLEGTEEYQRKNLAAHGLTMLFEHMATNYKLEFTALVAFSSLWELVVPFTRDYNTLQEALSSLEDYDKTCLESALQGVSSIVQQEWGGAFPCQVVLVTDGTLGIGKGSLRHSLATLKQRGEDKKFPLPFPFPSKIHIMCIANQEELQNTDVLDKLEQLINLNNGEGQIYTVDGSLCLKNVQSMFGKLIDQGYSPFHAVLKCGNLTSDVQVFPRPEPVLIAEETEPVLRTINTDLEIVGFIEIADISSPPVLSRHLVLPIAVNKEGDEVGTGIPEDTEDENSANQIAGKSPNFCVLLHGSLKVEGMVALVQLGPDWYGMLYSQADSKKKSNLMMSLFEPGPETLPWLGKISQLGPISDAKENPYGEDDSKSPFPLQPKNKRSYAQNVTVWIKPSGLQTDVQKILRNARKLPEKTQTFYKELNRLRKAALAFGFWELLSGVADLLERECTLLPDTAHPDAAFQLSHAAQQLKLASTGDSQYAAFTHNITPMPTDFSGSSSSERM
;
A
#
# COMPACT_ATOMS: atom_id res chain seq x y z
N MET A 1 11.85 1.18 5.18
CA MET A 1 11.75 2.30 6.12
C MET A 1 13.04 3.09 5.94
N PRO A 2 12.97 4.42 5.79
CA PRO A 2 14.15 5.25 5.96
C PRO A 2 14.20 5.92 7.33
N THR A 3 15.39 6.41 7.69
CA THR A 3 15.66 7.13 8.93
C THR A 3 16.23 8.51 8.62
N VAL A 4 15.73 9.55 9.29
CA VAL A 4 16.33 10.89 9.25
C VAL A 4 16.86 11.22 10.64
N VAL A 5 18.17 11.42 10.75
CA VAL A 5 18.81 11.93 11.96
C VAL A 5 18.80 13.45 11.91
N LEU A 6 18.22 14.07 12.94
CA LEU A 6 18.14 15.52 13.10
C LEU A 6 19.03 15.92 14.28
N MET A 7 20.24 16.39 14.00
CA MET A 7 21.25 16.72 15.01
C MET A 7 21.26 18.23 15.30
N ASP A 8 21.05 18.58 16.57
CA ASP A 8 21.19 19.93 17.07
C ASP A 8 22.67 20.33 17.12
N VAL A 9 23.01 21.43 16.44
CA VAL A 9 24.36 22.01 16.39
C VAL A 9 24.38 23.45 16.91
N SER A 10 23.37 23.83 17.69
CA SER A 10 23.29 25.16 18.31
C SER A 10 24.29 25.35 19.45
N LEU A 11 24.46 26.60 19.88
CA LEU A 11 25.47 26.96 20.88
C LEU A 11 25.26 26.23 22.22
N SER A 12 24.03 25.87 22.57
CA SER A 12 23.73 25.17 23.83
C SER A 12 24.33 23.75 23.87
N MET A 13 24.55 23.14 22.71
CA MET A 13 25.19 21.82 22.57
C MET A 13 26.69 21.85 22.88
N THR A 14 27.31 23.03 22.94
CA THR A 14 28.73 23.19 23.31
C THR A 14 28.95 23.26 24.82
N ARG A 15 27.87 23.23 25.62
CA ARG A 15 27.97 23.23 27.08
C ARG A 15 28.72 21.99 27.60
N PRO A 16 29.54 22.13 28.65
CA PRO A 16 30.23 21.00 29.26
C PRO A 16 29.24 20.03 29.89
N VAL A 17 29.57 18.75 29.86
CA VAL A 17 28.77 17.65 30.42
C VAL A 17 28.83 17.64 31.94
N SER A 18 30.02 17.83 32.52
CA SER A 18 30.25 17.95 33.96
C SER A 18 31.02 19.22 34.25
N LEU A 19 30.58 19.97 35.27
CA LEU A 19 31.30 21.15 35.76
C LEU A 19 32.46 20.78 36.70
N GLU A 20 32.49 19.54 37.19
CA GLU A 20 33.42 19.07 38.24
C GLU A 20 34.31 17.90 37.77
N GLY A 21 34.16 17.44 36.51
CA GLY A 21 34.80 16.22 36.00
C GLY A 21 36.11 16.44 35.24
N THR A 22 36.96 15.40 35.23
CA THR A 22 38.21 15.30 34.46
C THR A 22 38.03 15.03 32.95
N GLU A 23 36.82 14.75 32.48
CA GLU A 23 36.52 14.52 31.06
C GLU A 23 36.04 15.81 30.38
N GLU A 24 36.76 16.26 29.34
CA GLU A 24 36.46 17.48 28.56
C GLU A 24 35.39 17.25 27.47
N TYR A 25 34.29 16.55 27.78
CA TYR A 25 33.21 16.36 26.80
C TYR A 25 32.19 17.51 26.86
N GLN A 26 31.82 18.00 25.67
CA GLN A 26 30.62 18.80 25.46
C GLN A 26 29.43 17.91 25.10
N ARG A 27 28.21 18.43 25.23
CA ARG A 27 26.98 17.68 24.88
C ARG A 27 27.00 17.19 23.43
N LYS A 28 27.51 18.01 22.51
CA LYS A 28 27.70 17.65 21.10
C LYS A 28 28.60 16.42 20.94
N ASN A 29 29.65 16.26 21.76
CA ASN A 29 30.51 15.08 21.68
C ASN A 29 29.76 13.81 22.12
N LEU A 30 28.95 13.88 23.19
CA LEU A 30 28.13 12.75 23.61
C LEU A 30 27.05 12.40 22.57
N ALA A 31 26.43 13.42 21.97
CA ALA A 31 25.48 13.25 20.87
C ALA A 31 26.12 12.50 19.69
N ALA A 32 27.32 12.93 19.27
CA ALA A 32 28.09 12.28 18.22
C ALA A 32 28.42 10.82 18.59
N HIS A 33 28.90 10.56 19.81
CA HIS A 33 29.19 9.18 20.24
C HIS A 33 27.94 8.27 20.25
N GLY A 34 26.79 8.79 20.69
CA GLY A 34 25.52 8.05 20.63
C GLY A 34 25.08 7.73 19.20
N LEU A 35 25.20 8.69 18.29
CA LEU A 35 24.92 8.50 16.86
C LEU A 35 25.93 7.55 16.19
N THR A 36 27.20 7.60 16.56
CA THR A 36 28.20 6.63 16.09
C THR A 36 27.78 5.21 16.47
N MET A 37 27.39 4.97 17.73
CA MET A 37 26.88 3.67 18.18
C MET A 37 25.65 3.22 17.36
N LEU A 38 24.72 4.12 17.08
CA LEU A 38 23.57 3.83 16.21
C LEU A 38 24.02 3.45 14.79
N PHE A 39 24.91 4.23 14.18
CA PHE A 39 25.39 3.97 12.83
C PHE A 39 26.22 2.68 12.73
N GLU A 40 27.04 2.35 13.73
CA GLU A 40 27.75 1.06 13.81
C GLU A 40 26.77 -0.10 13.86
N HIS A 41 25.72 -0.01 14.70
CA HIS A 41 24.68 -1.02 14.75
C HIS A 41 23.97 -1.18 13.40
N MET A 42 23.59 -0.07 12.76
CA MET A 42 22.91 -0.11 11.47
C MET A 42 23.81 -0.66 10.35
N ALA A 43 25.09 -0.31 10.36
CA ALA A 43 26.08 -0.83 9.41
C ALA A 43 26.27 -2.35 9.51
N THR A 44 26.03 -2.94 10.68
CA THR A 44 26.19 -4.39 10.90
C THR A 44 24.86 -5.14 10.78
N ASN A 45 23.82 -4.67 11.46
CA ASN A 45 22.58 -5.41 11.70
C ASN A 45 21.39 -4.92 10.84
N TYR A 46 21.47 -3.69 10.30
CA TYR A 46 20.36 -3.02 9.60
C TYR A 46 20.79 -2.39 8.26
N LYS A 47 21.74 -3.05 7.57
CA LYS A 47 22.49 -2.61 6.37
C LYS A 47 21.66 -2.03 5.21
N LEU A 48 20.36 -2.35 5.14
CA LEU A 48 19.49 -1.96 4.04
C LEU A 48 18.69 -0.68 4.29
N GLU A 49 18.71 -0.18 5.53
CA GLU A 49 18.04 1.06 5.92
C GLU A 49 18.73 2.25 5.26
N PHE A 50 17.95 3.18 4.71
CA PHE A 50 18.49 4.43 4.20
C PHE A 50 18.47 5.45 5.31
N THR A 51 19.61 6.08 5.58
CA THR A 51 19.74 7.09 6.62
C THR A 51 20.23 8.40 6.03
N ALA A 52 19.59 9.51 6.41
CA ALA A 52 20.03 10.86 6.10
C ALA A 52 20.43 11.60 7.39
N LEU A 53 21.39 12.52 7.30
CA LEU A 53 21.82 13.37 8.41
C LEU A 53 21.50 14.83 8.09
N VAL A 54 20.71 15.46 8.95
CA VAL A 54 20.34 16.87 8.90
C VAL A 54 20.88 17.53 10.17
N ALA A 55 21.64 18.61 10.00
CA ALA A 55 22.08 19.45 11.11
C ALA A 55 21.20 20.69 11.19
N PHE A 56 20.88 21.16 12.41
CA PHE A 56 20.08 22.36 12.58
C PHE A 56 20.53 23.26 13.74
N SER A 57 20.38 24.56 13.50
CA SER A 57 20.45 25.65 14.48
C SER A 57 19.39 26.69 14.05
N SER A 58 19.76 27.90 13.64
CA SER A 58 18.82 28.93 13.19
C SER A 58 18.30 28.63 11.78
N LEU A 59 19.14 27.97 10.99
CA LEU A 59 18.86 27.32 9.72
C LEU A 59 19.05 25.80 9.88
N TRP A 60 18.66 25.05 8.86
CA TRP A 60 18.94 23.62 8.78
C TRP A 60 19.66 23.31 7.46
N GLU A 61 20.46 22.26 7.46
CA GLU A 61 21.20 21.79 6.30
C GLU A 61 21.12 20.26 6.21
N LEU A 62 20.89 19.75 5.00
CA LEU A 62 21.05 18.33 4.70
C LEU A 62 22.54 18.04 4.52
N VAL A 63 23.20 17.59 5.59
CA VAL A 63 24.63 17.29 5.61
C VAL A 63 24.95 16.05 4.79
N VAL A 64 24.14 15.00 4.96
CA VAL A 64 24.26 13.76 4.19
C VAL A 64 22.89 13.35 3.67
N PRO A 65 22.69 13.23 2.34
CA PRO A 65 21.44 12.72 1.77
C PRO A 65 21.23 11.24 2.12
N PHE A 66 20.06 10.68 1.83
CA PHE A 66 19.76 9.28 2.12
C PHE A 66 20.81 8.34 1.52
N THR A 67 21.49 7.59 2.38
CA THR A 67 22.54 6.65 2.01
C THR A 67 22.49 5.39 2.87
N ARG A 68 23.15 4.34 2.40
CA ARG A 68 23.47 3.13 3.18
C ARG A 68 24.94 3.10 3.59
N ASP A 69 25.71 4.09 3.18
CA ASP A 69 27.12 4.23 3.52
C ASP A 69 27.25 4.88 4.90
N TYR A 70 27.21 4.06 5.94
CA TYR A 70 27.31 4.52 7.32
C TYR A 70 28.68 5.12 7.67
N ASN A 71 29.73 4.83 6.90
CA ASN A 71 31.03 5.48 7.10
C ASN A 71 30.94 6.97 6.78
N THR A 72 30.27 7.34 5.69
CA THR A 72 30.07 8.76 5.33
C THR A 72 29.24 9.51 6.38
N LEU A 73 28.25 8.84 6.98
CA LEU A 73 27.44 9.41 8.06
C LEU A 73 28.28 9.63 9.33
N GLN A 74 29.16 8.70 9.68
CA GLN A 74 30.07 8.82 10.82
C GLN A 74 31.14 9.90 10.62
N GLU A 75 31.75 9.96 9.43
CA GLU A 75 32.71 11.01 9.07
C GLU A 75 32.08 12.40 9.18
N ALA A 76 30.83 12.54 8.72
CA ALA A 76 30.08 13.79 8.80
C ALA A 76 29.84 14.27 10.24
N LEU A 77 29.68 13.37 11.22
CA LEU A 77 29.56 13.76 12.63
C LEU A 77 30.80 14.48 13.17
N SER A 78 31.98 14.16 12.63
CA SER A 78 33.26 14.72 13.06
C SER A 78 33.51 16.12 12.49
N SER A 79 32.84 16.49 11.39
CA SER A 79 33.02 17.76 10.69
C SER A 79 31.93 18.80 10.97
N LEU A 80 30.96 18.51 11.85
CA LEU A 80 29.90 19.45 12.19
C LEU A 80 30.47 20.69 12.88
N GLU A 81 30.09 21.87 12.41
CA GLU A 81 30.42 23.14 13.03
C GLU A 81 29.46 23.49 14.18
N ASP A 82 29.80 24.52 14.96
CA ASP A 82 28.96 25.05 16.05
C ASP A 82 28.26 26.32 15.58
N TYR A 83 26.96 26.42 15.85
CA TYR A 83 26.13 27.54 15.40
C TYR A 83 25.40 28.22 16.56
N ASP A 84 24.41 29.06 16.24
CA ASP A 84 23.81 30.05 17.14
C ASP A 84 22.64 29.51 18.00
N LYS A 85 21.41 29.51 17.48
CA LYS A 85 20.17 29.28 18.23
C LYS A 85 19.32 28.20 17.58
N THR A 86 18.58 27.41 18.36
CA THR A 86 17.70 26.36 17.81
C THR A 86 16.44 26.94 17.13
N CYS A 87 16.11 26.36 15.96
CA CYS A 87 14.90 26.64 15.19
C CYS A 87 14.28 25.32 14.67
N LEU A 88 13.76 24.52 15.61
CA LEU A 88 13.32 23.14 15.33
C LEU A 88 12.20 23.06 14.30
N GLU A 89 11.26 24.01 14.29
CA GLU A 89 10.15 24.00 13.32
C GLU A 89 10.65 24.05 11.87
N SER A 90 11.66 24.88 11.58
CA SER A 90 12.25 24.98 10.25
C SER A 90 12.94 23.67 9.86
N ALA A 91 13.64 23.05 10.80
CA ALA A 91 14.29 21.76 10.61
C ALA A 91 13.28 20.64 10.31
N LEU A 92 12.17 20.57 11.06
CA LEU A 92 11.08 19.62 10.81
C LEU A 92 10.43 19.83 9.44
N GLN A 93 10.27 21.07 8.99
CA GLN A 93 9.82 21.36 7.61
C GLN A 93 10.82 20.85 6.57
N GLY A 94 12.12 20.95 6.86
CA GLY A 94 13.19 20.34 6.06
C GLY A 94 13.06 18.82 5.98
N VAL A 95 12.88 18.15 7.13
CA VAL A 95 12.63 16.69 7.21
C VAL A 95 11.44 16.30 6.35
N SER A 96 10.33 17.05 6.44
CA SER A 96 9.15 16.76 5.61
C SER A 96 9.48 16.82 4.13
N SER A 97 10.29 17.81 3.73
CA SER A 97 10.59 18.06 2.32
C SER A 97 11.52 17.00 1.73
N ILE A 98 12.59 16.61 2.46
CA ILE A 98 13.55 15.60 1.99
C ILE A 98 12.91 14.21 1.91
N VAL A 99 12.04 13.85 2.86
CA VAL A 99 11.38 12.52 2.85
C VAL A 99 10.39 12.44 1.70
N GLN A 100 9.56 13.47 1.51
CA GLN A 100 8.59 13.48 0.41
C GLN A 100 9.26 13.51 -0.97
N GLN A 101 10.39 14.20 -1.10
CA GLN A 101 11.13 14.28 -2.35
C GLN A 101 11.71 12.93 -2.77
N GLU A 102 12.24 12.15 -1.82
CA GLU A 102 12.92 10.88 -2.10
C GLU A 102 11.97 9.67 -2.07
N TRP A 103 11.07 9.63 -1.09
CA TRP A 103 10.23 8.46 -0.81
C TRP A 103 8.74 8.71 -1.04
N GLY A 104 8.30 9.96 -1.20
CA GLY A 104 6.89 10.31 -1.27
C GLY A 104 6.18 10.24 0.09
N GLY A 105 4.85 10.14 0.10
CA GLY A 105 4.02 10.21 1.32
C GLY A 105 3.61 8.86 1.93
N ALA A 106 3.87 7.74 1.26
CA ALA A 106 3.35 6.43 1.66
C ALA A 106 4.36 5.58 2.45
N PHE A 107 5.64 5.93 2.42
CA PHE A 107 6.69 5.14 3.06
C PHE A 107 6.87 5.55 4.52
N PRO A 108 6.83 4.59 5.48
CA PRO A 108 7.13 4.88 6.87
C PRO A 108 8.56 5.37 7.06
N CYS A 109 8.77 6.44 7.84
CA CYS A 109 10.09 7.01 8.13
C CYS A 109 10.28 7.28 9.63
N GLN A 110 11.42 6.87 10.19
CA GLN A 110 11.79 7.22 11.57
C GLN A 110 12.58 8.53 11.60
N VAL A 111 12.24 9.42 12.53
CA VAL A 111 12.96 10.67 12.74
C VAL A 111 13.63 10.62 14.11
N VAL A 112 14.96 10.65 14.13
CA VAL A 112 15.77 10.64 15.36
C VAL A 112 16.29 12.05 15.62
N LEU A 113 15.61 12.77 16.51
CA LEU A 113 16.00 14.11 16.95
C LEU A 113 16.98 14.01 18.12
N VAL A 114 18.19 14.52 17.96
CA VAL A 114 19.21 14.57 19.03
C VAL A 114 19.44 16.03 19.42
N THR A 115 19.09 16.39 20.65
CA THR A 115 19.19 17.75 21.18
C THR A 115 19.41 17.73 22.69
N ASP A 116 19.89 18.82 23.26
CA ASP A 116 19.99 19.00 24.71
C ASP A 116 18.69 19.48 25.36
N GLY A 117 17.61 19.58 24.58
CA GLY A 117 16.30 20.02 25.06
C GLY A 117 16.13 21.55 25.09
N THR A 118 17.12 22.32 24.61
CA THR A 118 17.00 23.78 24.56
C THR A 118 16.01 24.21 23.48
N LEU A 119 14.84 24.69 23.91
CA LEU A 119 13.71 25.07 23.05
C LEU A 119 13.95 26.33 22.21
N GLY A 120 15.11 26.96 22.31
CA GLY A 120 15.46 28.20 21.62
C GLY A 120 14.83 29.44 22.26
N ILE A 121 15.16 30.61 21.71
CA ILE A 121 14.69 31.91 22.21
C ILE A 121 13.98 32.75 21.13
N GLY A 122 12.90 33.41 21.52
CA GLY A 122 12.17 34.36 20.67
C GLY A 122 11.44 33.73 19.48
N LYS A 123 11.39 34.47 18.36
CA LYS A 123 10.79 34.01 17.09
C LYS A 123 11.69 32.91 16.49
N GLY A 124 11.16 31.68 16.44
CA GLY A 124 11.87 30.45 16.06
C GLY A 124 12.02 29.44 17.19
N SER A 125 11.78 29.84 18.44
CA SER A 125 11.76 28.90 19.57
C SER A 125 10.57 27.95 19.48
N LEU A 126 10.76 26.71 19.93
CA LEU A 126 9.70 25.71 19.99
C LEU A 126 8.52 26.18 20.86
N ARG A 127 8.80 26.88 21.97
CA ARG A 127 7.73 27.49 22.81
C ARG A 127 6.85 28.45 22.02
N HIS A 128 7.46 29.33 21.23
CA HIS A 128 6.72 30.29 20.41
C HIS A 128 5.95 29.59 19.28
N SER A 129 6.57 28.60 18.64
CA SER A 129 5.96 27.82 17.57
C SER A 129 4.70 27.07 18.04
N LEU A 130 4.79 26.40 19.19
CA LEU A 130 3.66 25.70 19.80
C LEU A 130 2.58 26.66 20.28
N ALA A 131 2.93 27.81 20.85
CA ALA A 131 1.96 28.81 21.28
C ALA A 131 1.14 29.43 20.12
N THR A 132 1.71 29.48 18.92
CA THR A 132 1.10 30.09 17.73
C THR A 132 0.35 29.09 16.83
N LEU A 133 0.30 27.80 17.19
CA LEU A 133 -0.32 26.72 16.39
C LEU A 133 -1.72 27.09 15.86
N LYS A 134 -2.61 27.56 16.73
CA LYS A 134 -4.02 27.86 16.40
C LYS A 134 -4.22 29.15 15.61
N GLN A 135 -3.20 29.99 15.52
CA GLN A 135 -3.28 31.32 14.91
C GLN A 135 -2.79 31.35 13.46
N ARG A 136 -2.33 30.21 12.94
CA ARG A 136 -1.71 30.09 11.62
C ARG A 136 -2.75 29.78 10.55
N GLY A 137 -2.61 30.45 9.39
CA GLY A 137 -3.37 30.12 8.18
C GLY A 137 -2.78 28.92 7.44
N GLU A 138 -3.44 28.48 6.36
CA GLU A 138 -3.04 27.26 5.63
C GLU A 138 -1.62 27.31 5.06
N ASP A 139 -1.13 28.50 4.70
CA ASP A 139 0.21 28.68 4.12
C ASP A 139 1.36 28.58 5.13
N LYS A 140 1.06 28.48 6.44
CA LYS A 140 2.05 28.40 7.53
C LYS A 140 1.70 27.31 8.54
N LYS A 141 1.18 26.18 8.04
CA LYS A 141 0.90 25.00 8.87
C LYS A 141 2.18 24.54 9.54
N PHE A 142 2.02 24.10 10.79
CA PHE A 142 3.10 23.47 11.52
C PHE A 142 3.42 22.12 10.85
N PRO A 143 4.69 21.70 10.79
CA PRO A 143 5.12 20.53 10.02
C PRO A 143 4.62 19.18 10.59
N LEU A 144 4.02 19.18 11.79
CA LEU A 144 3.42 18.00 12.41
C LEU A 144 1.87 18.05 12.38
N PRO A 145 1.19 16.92 12.16
CA PRO A 145 1.76 15.59 11.89
C PRO A 145 2.46 15.55 10.53
N PHE A 146 3.50 14.72 10.42
CA PHE A 146 4.19 14.55 9.15
C PHE A 146 3.21 14.00 8.08
N PRO A 147 3.39 14.37 6.80
CA PRO A 147 2.55 13.91 5.71
C PRO A 147 2.86 12.47 5.24
N PHE A 148 3.65 11.73 6.03
CA PHE A 148 4.00 10.33 5.84
C PHE A 148 3.93 9.60 7.19
N PRO A 149 3.72 8.28 7.21
CA PRO A 149 3.76 7.51 8.45
C PRO A 149 5.12 7.70 9.12
N SER A 150 5.15 8.11 10.38
CA SER A 150 6.41 8.47 11.04
C SER A 150 6.41 8.19 12.53
N LYS A 151 7.60 7.88 13.04
CA LYS A 151 7.89 7.79 14.49
C LYS A 151 8.95 8.81 14.84
N ILE A 152 8.70 9.65 15.84
CA ILE A 152 9.67 10.67 16.30
C ILE A 152 10.34 10.19 17.59
N HIS A 153 11.62 9.86 17.49
CA HIS A 153 12.46 9.50 18.64
C HIS A 153 13.30 10.71 19.05
N ILE A 154 13.10 11.20 20.28
CA ILE A 154 13.80 12.40 20.78
C ILE A 154 14.84 11.98 21.82
N MET A 155 16.11 12.10 21.47
CA MET A 155 17.26 11.78 22.31
C MET A 155 17.73 13.03 23.06
N CYS A 156 17.45 13.11 24.36
CA CYS A 156 17.77 14.28 25.18
C CYS A 156 19.17 14.17 25.81
N ILE A 157 20.12 14.97 25.33
CA ILE A 157 21.48 15.07 25.87
C ILE A 157 21.53 16.11 27.00
N ALA A 158 20.79 15.84 28.07
CA ALA A 158 20.71 16.70 29.25
C ALA A 158 20.45 15.88 30.51
N ASN A 159 20.78 16.46 31.67
CA ASN A 159 20.44 15.87 32.96
C ASN A 159 18.92 15.94 33.20
N GLN A 160 18.38 14.95 33.91
CA GLN A 160 16.94 14.89 34.20
C GLN A 160 16.44 16.10 35.00
N GLU A 161 17.24 16.59 35.96
CA GLU A 161 16.92 17.82 36.72
C GLU A 161 16.81 19.05 35.81
N GLU A 162 17.65 19.17 34.78
CA GLU A 162 17.62 20.30 33.85
C GLU A 162 16.34 20.29 33.00
N LEU A 163 15.95 19.11 32.53
CA LEU A 163 14.75 18.91 31.73
C LEU A 163 13.46 19.14 32.53
N GLN A 164 13.44 18.76 33.81
CA GLN A 164 12.29 18.95 34.70
C GLN A 164 12.12 20.42 35.11
N ASN A 165 13.22 21.15 35.34
CA ASN A 165 13.17 22.54 35.79
C ASN A 165 12.68 23.53 34.71
N THR A 166 12.59 23.10 33.45
CA THR A 166 12.48 24.02 32.32
C THR A 166 11.24 23.80 31.43
N ASP A 167 10.19 23.11 31.86
CA ASP A 167 8.99 22.77 31.05
C ASP A 167 9.27 22.09 29.69
N VAL A 168 10.52 21.68 29.46
CA VAL A 168 11.02 21.14 28.20
C VAL A 168 10.34 19.83 27.83
N LEU A 169 10.22 18.92 28.81
CA LEU A 169 9.61 17.61 28.58
C LEU A 169 8.17 17.74 28.08
N ASP A 170 7.37 18.62 28.68
CA ASP A 170 5.99 18.87 28.26
C ASP A 170 5.91 19.36 26.80
N LYS A 171 6.87 20.21 26.38
CA LYS A 171 6.93 20.73 25.00
C LYS A 171 7.39 19.68 24.00
N LEU A 172 8.33 18.82 24.38
CA LEU A 172 8.78 17.70 23.56
C LEU A 172 7.68 16.62 23.45
N GLU A 173 6.93 16.37 24.52
CA GLU A 173 5.79 15.45 24.51
C GLU A 173 4.66 16.01 23.65
N GLN A 174 4.43 17.33 23.70
CA GLN A 174 3.50 18.00 22.79
C GLN A 174 3.87 17.80 21.31
N LEU A 175 5.16 17.72 20.95
CA LEU A 175 5.57 17.41 19.57
C LEU A 175 5.15 15.99 19.16
N ILE A 176 5.36 14.99 20.03
CA ILE A 176 4.96 13.61 19.75
C ILE A 176 3.44 13.51 19.60
N ASN A 177 2.69 14.19 20.48
CA ASN A 177 1.23 14.25 20.40
C ASN A 177 0.73 14.91 19.11
N LEU A 178 1.42 15.94 18.62
CA LEU A 178 1.11 16.55 17.32
C LEU A 178 1.42 15.61 16.14
N ASN A 179 2.30 14.62 16.33
CA ASN A 179 2.56 13.54 15.38
C ASN A 179 1.71 12.29 15.65
N ASN A 180 0.47 12.48 16.13
CA ASN A 180 -0.48 11.40 16.46
C ASN A 180 -0.03 10.44 17.56
N GLY A 181 0.94 10.83 18.40
CA GLY A 181 1.44 9.97 19.48
C GLY A 181 2.49 8.95 19.06
N GLU A 182 2.89 8.93 17.78
CA GLU A 182 3.87 7.97 17.25
C GLU A 182 5.29 8.47 17.51
N GLY A 183 5.92 7.96 18.57
CA GLY A 183 7.27 8.34 18.97
C GLY A 183 7.57 8.08 20.44
N GLN A 184 8.79 8.44 20.87
CA GLN A 184 9.21 8.33 22.27
C GLN A 184 10.32 9.34 22.60
N ILE A 185 10.26 9.88 23.82
CA ILE A 185 11.35 10.67 24.41
C ILE A 185 12.28 9.74 25.19
N TYR A 186 13.57 9.88 24.93
CA TYR A 186 14.63 9.18 25.64
C TYR A 186 15.42 10.18 26.48
N THR A 187 15.43 9.96 27.78
CA THR A 187 16.22 10.74 28.75
C THR A 187 17.34 9.89 29.33
N VAL A 188 18.40 10.55 29.78
CA VAL A 188 19.52 9.88 30.45
C VAL A 188 19.14 9.52 31.89
N ASP A 189 19.27 8.24 32.24
CA ASP A 189 19.06 7.76 33.61
C ASP A 189 20.33 8.02 34.45
N GLY A 190 20.26 8.98 35.37
CA GLY A 190 21.37 9.36 36.24
C GLY A 190 22.23 10.51 35.68
N SER A 191 23.53 10.48 35.93
CA SER A 191 24.46 11.54 35.49
C SER A 191 24.65 11.52 33.97
N LEU A 192 24.66 12.70 33.33
CA LEU A 192 25.06 12.82 31.93
C LEU A 192 26.53 12.41 31.77
N CYS A 193 26.75 11.28 31.11
CA CYS A 193 28.08 10.75 30.78
C CYS A 193 27.98 9.81 29.57
N LEU A 194 29.12 9.46 28.97
CA LEU A 194 29.18 8.60 27.79
C LEU A 194 28.43 7.27 27.97
N LYS A 195 28.66 6.59 29.10
CA LYS A 195 28.02 5.30 29.41
C LYS A 195 26.49 5.37 29.38
N ASN A 196 25.91 6.40 30.00
CA ASN A 196 24.46 6.49 30.10
C ASN A 196 23.83 6.96 28.78
N VAL A 197 24.55 7.76 27.98
CA VAL A 197 24.14 8.09 26.60
C VAL A 197 24.18 6.85 25.71
N GLN A 198 25.21 6.03 25.79
CA GLN A 198 25.26 4.74 25.08
C GLN A 198 24.09 3.83 25.48
N SER A 199 23.77 3.75 26.78
CA SER A 199 22.60 2.99 27.25
C SER A 199 21.29 3.55 26.68
N MET A 200 21.15 4.87 26.60
CA MET A 200 19.98 5.54 26.01
C MET A 200 19.82 5.21 24.52
N PHE A 201 20.90 5.27 23.73
CA PHE A 201 20.89 4.87 22.33
C PHE A 201 20.70 3.36 22.14
N GLY A 202 21.20 2.54 23.06
CA GLY A 202 20.90 1.10 23.12
C GLY A 202 19.40 0.81 23.23
N LYS A 203 18.68 1.54 24.09
CA LYS A 203 17.20 1.43 24.18
C LYS A 203 16.52 1.77 22.85
N LEU A 204 16.98 2.81 22.14
CA LEU A 204 16.48 3.16 20.81
C LEU A 204 16.74 2.03 19.81
N ILE A 205 17.94 1.46 19.82
CA ILE A 205 18.32 0.35 18.94
C ILE A 205 17.41 -0.86 19.16
N ASP A 206 17.21 -1.25 20.43
CA ASP A 206 16.38 -2.41 20.79
C ASP A 206 14.92 -2.24 20.35
N GLN A 207 14.39 -1.02 20.42
CA GLN A 207 12.99 -0.74 20.11
C GLN A 207 12.74 -0.42 18.64
N GLY A 208 13.62 0.35 18.00
CA GLY A 208 13.42 0.91 16.66
C GLY A 208 14.21 0.23 15.54
N TYR A 209 15.30 -0.47 15.87
CA TYR A 209 16.29 -1.00 14.90
C TYR A 209 16.69 -2.46 15.16
N SER A 210 15.85 -3.21 15.87
CA SER A 210 16.01 -4.64 16.07
C SER A 210 15.54 -5.42 14.82
N PRO A 211 16.42 -6.21 14.16
CA PRO A 211 16.04 -6.95 12.97
C PRO A 211 14.97 -8.00 13.29
N PHE A 212 14.04 -8.21 12.35
CA PHE A 212 13.02 -9.23 12.50
C PHE A 212 13.51 -10.55 11.89
N HIS A 213 13.80 -11.52 12.75
CA HIS A 213 14.15 -12.88 12.35
C HIS A 213 12.90 -13.77 12.33
N ALA A 214 12.84 -14.64 11.32
CA ALA A 214 11.76 -15.59 11.11
C ALA A 214 12.30 -16.88 10.47
N VAL A 215 11.47 -17.92 10.46
CA VAL A 215 11.76 -19.18 9.77
C VAL A 215 10.79 -19.31 8.61
N LEU A 216 11.32 -19.28 7.39
CA LEU A 216 10.55 -19.52 6.18
C LEU A 216 10.41 -21.02 5.95
N LYS A 217 9.18 -21.53 5.85
CA LYS A 217 8.88 -22.96 5.73
C LYS A 217 8.01 -23.25 4.52
N CYS A 218 8.32 -24.32 3.80
CA CYS A 218 7.46 -24.93 2.77
C CYS A 218 7.47 -26.45 2.99
N GLY A 219 6.53 -26.95 3.79
CA GLY A 219 6.59 -28.32 4.30
C GLY A 219 7.87 -28.55 5.10
N ASN A 220 8.72 -29.47 4.64
CA ASN A 220 10.00 -29.79 5.29
C ASN A 220 11.18 -28.91 4.83
N LEU A 221 10.98 -28.05 3.83
CA LEU A 221 12.01 -27.11 3.38
C LEU A 221 11.99 -25.88 4.27
N THR A 222 13.12 -25.57 4.91
CA THR A 222 13.21 -24.46 5.87
C THR A 222 14.45 -23.60 5.62
N SER A 223 14.33 -22.30 5.85
CA SER A 223 15.48 -21.40 5.99
C SER A 223 15.19 -20.39 7.07
N ASP A 224 16.18 -20.09 7.89
CA ASP A 224 16.18 -18.92 8.74
C ASP A 224 16.32 -17.67 7.85
N VAL A 225 15.51 -16.66 8.14
CA VAL A 225 15.41 -15.44 7.33
C VAL A 225 15.31 -14.19 8.18
N GLN A 226 15.78 -13.08 7.61
CA GLN A 226 15.50 -11.73 8.06
C GLN A 226 14.42 -11.11 7.16
N VAL A 227 13.40 -10.51 7.77
CA VAL A 227 12.36 -9.74 7.08
C VAL A 227 12.67 -8.24 7.26
N PHE A 228 12.92 -7.54 6.16
CA PHE A 228 13.36 -6.14 6.18
C PHE A 228 12.50 -5.22 5.28
N PRO A 229 12.03 -4.05 5.75
CA PRO A 229 12.11 -3.57 7.12
C PRO A 229 11.28 -4.44 8.06
N ARG A 230 11.43 -4.28 9.38
CA ARG A 230 10.57 -4.94 10.36
C ARG A 230 9.09 -4.67 10.05
N PRO A 231 8.24 -5.70 9.95
CA PRO A 231 6.80 -5.51 9.83
C PRO A 231 6.22 -4.83 11.06
N GLU A 232 5.49 -3.74 10.85
CA GLU A 232 4.80 -3.04 11.93
C GLU A 232 3.54 -3.83 12.33
N PRO A 233 3.20 -3.86 13.63
CA PRO A 233 1.95 -4.45 14.08
C PRO A 233 0.74 -3.70 13.49
N VAL A 234 -0.31 -4.44 13.13
CA VAL A 234 -1.53 -3.89 12.51
C VAL A 234 -2.64 -3.84 13.55
N LEU A 235 -3.22 -2.66 13.77
CA LEU A 235 -4.41 -2.49 14.59
C LEU A 235 -5.67 -2.82 13.79
N ILE A 236 -6.39 -3.85 14.21
CA ILE A 236 -7.67 -4.23 13.60
C ILE A 236 -8.79 -3.75 14.51
N ALA A 237 -9.69 -2.94 13.96
CA ALA A 237 -10.91 -2.55 14.64
C ALA A 237 -11.88 -3.73 14.71
N GLU A 238 -11.97 -4.39 15.87
CA GLU A 238 -13.01 -5.37 16.17
C GLU A 238 -14.18 -4.71 16.95
N GLU A 239 -15.34 -5.37 17.02
CA GLU A 239 -16.58 -4.80 17.58
C GLU A 239 -16.50 -4.41 19.07
N THR A 240 -15.52 -4.95 19.79
CA THR A 240 -15.35 -4.72 21.25
C THR A 240 -14.12 -3.87 21.54
N GLU A 241 -12.93 -4.35 21.18
CA GLU A 241 -11.66 -3.63 21.35
C GLU A 241 -10.75 -3.84 20.14
N PRO A 242 -9.93 -2.84 19.77
CA PRO A 242 -8.97 -3.00 18.70
C PRO A 242 -7.90 -4.02 19.10
N VAL A 243 -7.68 -5.02 18.25
CA VAL A 243 -6.66 -6.07 18.49
C VAL A 243 -5.43 -5.75 17.67
N LEU A 244 -4.27 -5.71 18.34
CA LEU A 244 -2.98 -5.57 17.69
C LEU A 244 -2.53 -6.94 17.15
N ARG A 245 -2.35 -7.07 15.84
CA ARG A 245 -1.82 -8.29 15.21
C ARG A 245 -0.38 -8.11 14.75
N THR A 246 0.46 -9.05 15.14
CA THR A 246 1.84 -9.19 14.67
C THR A 246 1.95 -10.41 13.78
N ILE A 247 2.84 -10.36 12.79
CA ILE A 247 3.09 -11.52 11.94
C ILE A 247 3.75 -12.65 12.75
N ASN A 248 3.49 -13.89 12.36
CA ASN A 248 4.14 -15.07 12.91
C ASN A 248 5.63 -15.09 12.58
N THR A 249 6.42 -15.66 13.49
CA THR A 249 7.85 -15.96 13.26
C THR A 249 8.03 -17.17 12.36
N ASP A 250 7.09 -18.11 12.38
CA ASP A 250 7.03 -19.23 11.44
C ASP A 250 6.20 -18.81 10.21
N LEU A 251 6.90 -18.54 9.11
CA LEU A 251 6.31 -18.12 7.85
C LEU A 251 6.04 -19.36 6.99
N GLU A 252 4.85 -19.93 7.14
CA GLU A 252 4.46 -21.15 6.42
C GLU A 252 3.88 -20.83 5.03
N ILE A 253 4.51 -21.38 4.00
CA ILE A 253 3.99 -21.36 2.63
C ILE A 253 2.86 -22.40 2.52
N VAL A 254 1.68 -21.93 2.14
CA VAL A 254 0.45 -22.74 2.07
C VAL A 254 0.02 -23.08 0.63
N GLY A 255 0.65 -22.46 -0.37
CA GLY A 255 0.35 -22.74 -1.77
C GLY A 255 1.08 -21.80 -2.73
N PHE A 256 0.88 -22.03 -4.03
CA PHE A 256 1.46 -21.22 -5.10
C PHE A 256 0.34 -20.79 -6.06
N ILE A 257 0.46 -19.57 -6.59
CA ILE A 257 -0.50 -18.98 -7.53
C ILE A 257 0.29 -18.26 -8.62
N GLU A 258 -0.20 -18.31 -9.86
CA GLU A 258 0.41 -17.55 -10.96
C GLU A 258 0.34 -16.04 -10.72
N ILE A 259 1.36 -15.31 -11.22
CA ILE A 259 1.35 -13.84 -11.18
C ILE A 259 0.13 -13.27 -11.93
N ALA A 260 -0.35 -13.94 -12.98
CA ALA A 260 -1.54 -13.52 -13.72
C ALA A 260 -2.82 -13.60 -12.86
N ASP A 261 -2.93 -14.63 -12.03
CA ASP A 261 -4.10 -14.90 -11.18
C ASP A 261 -4.12 -14.03 -9.91
N ILE A 262 -2.96 -13.85 -9.26
CA ILE A 262 -2.83 -12.96 -8.11
C ILE A 262 -3.03 -11.49 -8.51
N SER A 263 -2.67 -11.15 -9.76
CA SER A 263 -2.74 -9.81 -10.35
C SER A 263 -1.86 -8.80 -9.60
N SER A 264 -2.38 -7.60 -9.32
CA SER A 264 -1.72 -6.57 -8.50
C SER A 264 -2.54 -6.34 -7.22
N PRO A 265 -2.44 -7.23 -6.22
CA PRO A 265 -3.25 -7.09 -5.01
C PRO A 265 -2.87 -5.83 -4.21
N PRO A 266 -3.83 -5.18 -3.54
CA PRO A 266 -3.50 -4.18 -2.53
C PRO A 266 -2.78 -4.86 -1.36
N VAL A 267 -1.71 -4.24 -0.90
CA VAL A 267 -0.85 -4.77 0.17
C VAL A 267 -0.60 -3.68 1.19
N LEU A 268 -0.51 -4.06 2.46
CA LEU A 268 -0.20 -3.15 3.56
C LEU A 268 1.24 -2.63 3.46
N SER A 269 2.17 -3.55 3.26
CA SER A 269 3.60 -3.27 3.27
C SER A 269 4.36 -4.34 2.49
N ARG A 270 5.61 -4.00 2.14
CA ARG A 270 6.53 -4.84 1.37
C ARG A 270 7.84 -4.98 2.11
N HIS A 271 8.38 -6.20 2.12
CA HIS A 271 9.56 -6.56 2.88
C HIS A 271 10.47 -7.44 2.03
N LEU A 272 11.77 -7.21 2.07
CA LEU A 272 12.76 -8.16 1.60
C LEU A 272 12.84 -9.33 2.55
N VAL A 273 13.02 -10.53 2.00
CA VAL A 273 13.24 -11.76 2.77
C VAL A 273 14.62 -12.28 2.42
N LEU A 274 15.53 -12.24 3.39
CA LEU A 274 16.95 -12.51 3.19
C LEU A 274 17.37 -13.72 4.03
N PRO A 275 18.11 -14.68 3.49
CA PRO A 275 18.61 -15.78 4.30
C PRO A 275 19.63 -15.28 5.32
N ILE A 276 19.57 -15.80 6.54
CA ILE A 276 20.59 -15.58 7.58
C ILE A 276 21.40 -16.86 7.80
N ALA A 277 22.70 -16.70 7.98
CA ALA A 277 23.58 -17.81 8.34
C ALA A 277 23.50 -18.00 9.86
N VAL A 278 22.69 -18.98 10.31
CA VAL A 278 22.62 -19.31 11.73
C VAL A 278 23.69 -20.36 12.02
N ASN A 279 24.75 -19.99 12.73
CA ASN A 279 25.69 -20.96 13.30
C ASN A 279 24.94 -21.71 14.41
N LYS A 280 24.68 -23.01 14.20
CA LYS A 280 23.96 -23.86 15.17
C LYS A 280 24.77 -24.25 16.41
N GLU A 281 25.95 -23.68 16.60
CA GLU A 281 26.79 -23.81 17.79
C GLU A 281 27.14 -22.38 18.26
N GLY A 282 26.45 -21.82 19.27
CA GLY A 282 26.84 -20.51 19.79
C GLY A 282 25.87 -19.69 20.64
N ASP A 283 24.62 -20.10 20.89
CA ASP A 283 23.69 -19.31 21.73
C ASP A 283 23.82 -19.55 23.24
N GLU A 284 24.94 -20.13 23.68
CA GLU A 284 25.43 -19.99 25.04
C GLU A 284 26.83 -19.37 24.97
N VAL A 285 26.92 -18.03 25.05
CA VAL A 285 27.87 -17.24 25.87
C VAL A 285 27.77 -15.76 25.46
N GLY A 286 27.26 -14.96 26.39
CA GLY A 286 27.73 -13.63 26.77
C GLY A 286 28.17 -12.61 25.70
N THR A 287 27.47 -11.48 25.70
CA THR A 287 27.97 -10.17 25.30
C THR A 287 29.42 -9.92 25.77
N GLY A 288 30.36 -9.77 24.84
CA GLY A 288 31.67 -9.19 25.14
C GLY A 288 32.78 -9.53 24.14
N ILE A 289 33.36 -8.47 23.57
CA ILE A 289 34.60 -8.37 22.75
C ILE A 289 34.36 -8.40 21.23
N PRO A 290 34.87 -7.40 20.47
CA PRO A 290 34.80 -7.40 19.01
C PRO A 290 35.81 -8.41 18.46
N GLU A 291 35.34 -9.50 17.86
CA GLU A 291 36.20 -10.35 17.04
C GLU A 291 36.46 -9.68 15.67
N ASP A 292 37.70 -9.80 15.24
CA ASP A 292 38.29 -9.12 14.09
C ASP A 292 37.53 -9.37 12.77
N THR A 293 37.50 -8.34 11.92
CA THR A 293 36.88 -8.29 10.57
C THR A 293 37.33 -9.37 9.57
N GLU A 294 38.28 -10.25 9.91
CA GLU A 294 38.71 -11.34 9.04
C GLU A 294 37.72 -12.53 9.04
N ASP A 295 36.94 -12.73 10.10
CA ASP A 295 36.06 -13.90 10.24
C ASP A 295 34.67 -13.75 9.57
N GLU A 296 34.14 -12.53 9.38
CA GLU A 296 32.87 -12.35 8.63
C GLU A 296 33.00 -12.78 7.16
N ASN A 297 34.18 -12.57 6.56
CA ASN A 297 34.41 -12.87 5.16
C ASN A 297 34.58 -14.39 4.93
N SER A 298 35.09 -15.11 5.94
CA SER A 298 35.18 -16.57 5.95
C SER A 298 33.80 -17.21 6.21
N ALA A 299 33.03 -16.68 7.18
CA ALA A 299 31.67 -17.14 7.49
C ALA A 299 30.68 -16.95 6.32
N ASN A 300 30.69 -15.79 5.66
CA ASN A 300 29.86 -15.54 4.48
C ASN A 300 30.24 -16.43 3.28
N GLN A 301 31.52 -16.78 3.13
CA GLN A 301 31.97 -17.71 2.09
C GLN A 301 31.55 -19.17 2.38
N ILE A 302 31.50 -19.57 3.65
CA ILE A 302 31.03 -20.89 4.06
C ILE A 302 29.51 -20.97 3.87
N ALA A 303 28.76 -19.98 4.35
CA ALA A 303 27.32 -19.88 4.17
C ALA A 303 26.93 -19.82 2.68
N GLY A 304 27.67 -19.07 1.86
CA GLY A 304 27.41 -18.94 0.42
C GLY A 304 27.62 -20.22 -0.40
N LYS A 305 28.29 -21.23 0.16
CA LYS A 305 28.44 -22.56 -0.46
C LYS A 305 27.35 -23.55 -0.03
N SER A 306 26.65 -23.27 1.06
CA SER A 306 25.56 -24.11 1.56
C SER A 306 24.28 -23.88 0.74
N PRO A 307 23.56 -24.94 0.32
CA PRO A 307 22.28 -24.77 -0.34
C PRO A 307 21.28 -24.07 0.58
N ASN A 308 20.63 -23.02 0.09
CA ASN A 308 19.66 -22.25 0.87
C ASN A 308 18.29 -22.24 0.20
N PHE A 309 17.23 -22.51 0.98
CA PHE A 309 15.87 -22.60 0.47
C PHE A 309 15.37 -21.27 -0.12
N CYS A 310 15.75 -20.12 0.42
CA CYS A 310 15.37 -18.81 -0.12
C CYS A 310 15.90 -18.60 -1.54
N VAL A 311 17.12 -19.07 -1.83
CA VAL A 311 17.73 -18.97 -3.16
C VAL A 311 16.98 -19.84 -4.16
N LEU A 312 16.65 -21.09 -3.77
CA LEU A 312 15.85 -22.01 -4.57
C LEU A 312 14.46 -21.42 -4.84
N LEU A 313 13.75 -21.01 -3.79
CA LEU A 313 12.39 -20.46 -3.88
C LEU A 313 12.35 -19.23 -4.77
N HIS A 314 13.24 -18.25 -4.55
CA HIS A 314 13.30 -17.04 -5.39
C HIS A 314 13.56 -17.38 -6.87
N GLY A 315 14.51 -18.29 -7.14
CA GLY A 315 14.82 -18.73 -8.49
C GLY A 315 13.60 -19.35 -9.19
N SER A 316 12.92 -20.26 -8.50
CA SER A 316 11.71 -20.92 -9.01
C SER A 316 10.56 -19.93 -9.23
N LEU A 317 10.23 -19.08 -8.25
CA LEU A 317 9.15 -18.09 -8.38
C LEU A 317 9.37 -17.14 -9.57
N LYS A 318 10.63 -16.75 -9.81
CA LYS A 318 10.99 -15.89 -10.93
C LYS A 318 10.84 -16.58 -12.29
N VAL A 319 11.33 -17.83 -12.40
CA VAL A 319 11.32 -18.59 -13.66
C VAL A 319 9.90 -18.99 -14.04
N GLU A 320 9.14 -19.47 -13.06
CA GLU A 320 7.77 -19.94 -13.26
C GLU A 320 6.74 -18.80 -13.30
N GLY A 321 7.12 -17.57 -12.98
CA GLY A 321 6.18 -16.45 -12.95
C GLY A 321 5.07 -16.64 -11.92
N MET A 322 5.42 -17.17 -10.74
CA MET A 322 4.49 -17.50 -9.65
C MET A 322 4.77 -16.67 -8.40
N VAL A 323 3.81 -16.68 -7.49
CA VAL A 323 3.92 -16.21 -6.11
C VAL A 323 3.63 -17.36 -5.15
N ALA A 324 4.25 -17.36 -3.97
CA ALA A 324 3.93 -18.30 -2.90
C ALA A 324 3.06 -17.62 -1.84
N LEU A 325 1.89 -18.18 -1.55
CA LEU A 325 1.04 -17.70 -0.46
C LEU A 325 1.65 -18.09 0.88
N VAL A 326 1.77 -17.12 1.78
CA VAL A 326 2.35 -17.31 3.12
C VAL A 326 1.32 -16.99 4.20
N GLN A 327 1.22 -17.84 5.21
CA GLN A 327 0.39 -17.60 6.37
C GLN A 327 1.15 -16.72 7.37
N LEU A 328 0.59 -15.55 7.65
CA LEU A 328 1.15 -14.56 8.58
C LEU A 328 0.54 -14.69 9.98
N GLY A 329 -0.65 -15.28 10.08
CA GLY A 329 -1.38 -15.48 11.32
C GLY A 329 -2.75 -16.12 11.08
N PRO A 330 -3.61 -16.19 12.11
CA PRO A 330 -4.99 -16.64 11.96
C PRO A 330 -5.76 -15.69 11.03
N ASP A 331 -6.35 -16.19 9.95
CA ASP A 331 -7.02 -15.40 8.91
C ASP A 331 -6.19 -14.21 8.40
N TRP A 332 -4.87 -14.37 8.33
CA TRP A 332 -3.98 -13.34 7.81
C TRP A 332 -2.89 -13.96 6.94
N TYR A 333 -2.80 -13.47 5.72
CA TYR A 333 -1.96 -14.03 4.67
C TYR A 333 -1.18 -12.94 3.95
N GLY A 334 -0.12 -13.37 3.27
CA GLY A 334 0.68 -12.54 2.36
C GLY A 334 1.11 -13.34 1.14
N MET A 335 2.00 -12.76 0.36
CA MET A 335 2.64 -13.44 -0.75
C MET A 335 4.14 -13.19 -0.79
N LEU A 336 4.89 -14.22 -1.14
CA LEU A 336 6.30 -14.18 -1.49
C LEU A 336 6.45 -14.19 -3.01
N TYR A 337 7.29 -13.33 -3.54
CA TYR A 337 7.48 -13.19 -4.97
C TYR A 337 8.89 -12.67 -5.28
N SER A 338 9.34 -12.90 -6.51
CA SER A 338 10.58 -12.32 -7.01
C SER A 338 10.31 -10.89 -7.49
N GLN A 339 11.01 -9.92 -6.92
CA GLN A 339 11.00 -8.54 -7.42
C GLN A 339 12.35 -8.22 -8.07
N ALA A 340 12.32 -7.69 -9.29
CA ALA A 340 13.48 -7.10 -9.92
C ALA A 340 13.66 -5.66 -9.43
N ASP A 341 14.80 -5.39 -8.78
CA ASP A 341 15.27 -4.06 -8.41
C ASP A 341 15.92 -3.37 -9.62
N SER A 342 16.60 -4.16 -10.45
CA SER A 342 17.13 -3.72 -11.75
C SER A 342 17.12 -4.88 -12.75
N LYS A 343 17.54 -4.62 -13.99
CA LYS A 343 17.74 -5.68 -15.01
C LYS A 343 18.67 -6.82 -14.55
N LYS A 344 19.53 -6.58 -13.55
CA LYS A 344 20.55 -7.54 -13.08
C LYS A 344 20.31 -8.07 -11.67
N LYS A 345 19.53 -7.39 -10.84
CA LYS A 345 19.33 -7.74 -9.42
C LYS A 345 17.85 -8.00 -9.16
N SER A 346 17.54 -9.20 -8.69
CA SER A 346 16.23 -9.54 -8.13
C SER A 346 16.41 -10.23 -6.78
N ASN A 347 15.46 -9.97 -5.87
CA ASN A 347 15.46 -10.55 -4.53
C ASN A 347 14.08 -11.13 -4.22
N LEU A 348 14.04 -12.03 -3.24
CA LEU A 348 12.81 -12.50 -2.64
C LEU A 348 12.17 -11.36 -1.82
N MET A 349 10.92 -11.08 -2.10
CA MET A 349 10.12 -10.10 -1.39
C MET A 349 8.85 -10.74 -0.85
N MET A 350 8.38 -10.25 0.28
CA MET A 350 7.11 -10.57 0.90
C MET A 350 6.23 -9.33 0.90
N SER A 351 4.97 -9.48 0.51
CA SER A 351 3.93 -8.47 0.69
C SER A 351 2.88 -8.99 1.66
N LEU A 352 2.41 -8.14 2.56
CA LEU A 352 1.36 -8.48 3.52
C LEU A 352 0.01 -8.02 2.97
N PHE A 353 -0.99 -8.90 2.98
CA PHE A 353 -2.36 -8.49 2.66
C PHE A 353 -3.03 -7.88 3.89
N GLU A 354 -4.17 -7.21 3.68
CA GLU A 354 -5.07 -6.83 4.77
C GLU A 354 -5.48 -8.09 5.57
N PRO A 355 -5.45 -8.06 6.91
CA PRO A 355 -5.99 -9.13 7.74
C PRO A 355 -7.47 -9.36 7.42
N GLY A 356 -7.86 -10.63 7.29
CA GLY A 356 -9.23 -11.02 7.04
C GLY A 356 -9.38 -12.24 6.13
N PRO A 357 -10.57 -12.85 6.12
CA PRO A 357 -10.81 -14.10 5.40
C PRO A 357 -10.94 -13.93 3.88
N GLU A 358 -11.39 -12.77 3.39
CA GLU A 358 -11.66 -12.49 1.96
C GLU A 358 -10.95 -11.22 1.48
N THR A 359 -9.63 -11.13 1.70
CA THR A 359 -8.86 -9.94 1.33
C THR A 359 -8.86 -9.67 -0.18
N LEU A 360 -8.82 -10.74 -0.99
CA LEU A 360 -8.76 -10.65 -2.45
C LEU A 360 -10.02 -11.29 -3.06
N PRO A 361 -11.03 -10.49 -3.46
CA PRO A 361 -12.32 -11.03 -3.92
C PRO A 361 -12.23 -11.97 -5.12
N TRP A 362 -11.21 -11.79 -5.98
CA TRP A 362 -10.99 -12.65 -7.14
C TRP A 362 -10.32 -13.99 -6.79
N LEU A 363 -9.77 -14.16 -5.58
CA LEU A 363 -9.34 -15.45 -5.06
C LEU A 363 -10.37 -16.07 -4.10
N GLY A 364 -11.27 -15.25 -3.53
CA GLY A 364 -12.26 -15.69 -2.55
C GLY A 364 -11.64 -15.89 -1.17
N LYS A 365 -12.17 -16.83 -0.39
CA LYS A 365 -11.64 -17.15 0.94
C LYS A 365 -10.33 -17.90 0.81
N ILE A 366 -9.23 -17.35 1.33
CA ILE A 366 -7.91 -18.00 1.24
C ILE A 366 -7.93 -19.35 1.95
N SER A 367 -8.69 -19.48 3.05
CA SER A 367 -8.88 -20.74 3.77
C SER A 367 -9.65 -21.82 3.00
N GLN A 368 -10.27 -21.48 1.87
CA GLN A 368 -10.95 -22.42 0.98
C GLN A 368 -10.13 -22.78 -0.27
N LEU A 369 -8.92 -22.20 -0.40
CA LEU A 369 -7.99 -22.60 -1.44
C LEU A 369 -7.40 -23.97 -1.06
N GLY A 370 -7.67 -24.97 -1.90
CA GLY A 370 -7.20 -26.34 -1.72
C GLY A 370 -6.20 -26.75 -2.80
N PRO A 371 -5.47 -27.85 -2.59
CA PRO A 371 -4.57 -28.39 -3.58
C PRO A 371 -5.34 -28.90 -4.80
N ILE A 372 -4.76 -28.78 -5.99
CA ILE A 372 -5.35 -29.27 -7.25
C ILE A 372 -5.60 -30.79 -7.23
N SER A 373 -4.92 -31.55 -6.36
CA SER A 373 -5.10 -32.99 -6.16
C SER A 373 -6.48 -33.36 -5.64
N ASP A 374 -7.13 -32.45 -4.91
CA ASP A 374 -8.44 -32.68 -4.32
C ASP A 374 -9.58 -32.33 -5.30
N ALA A 375 -9.25 -31.65 -6.39
CA ALA A 375 -10.18 -31.35 -7.46
C ALA A 375 -10.43 -32.57 -8.34
N LYS A 376 -11.66 -32.70 -8.87
CA LYS A 376 -12.02 -33.80 -9.79
C LYS A 376 -11.26 -33.74 -11.11
N GLU A 377 -10.95 -32.52 -11.55
CA GLU A 377 -10.24 -32.21 -12.79
C GLU A 377 -9.27 -31.07 -12.48
N ASN A 378 -8.11 -31.03 -13.15
CA ASN A 378 -7.16 -29.94 -12.96
C ASN A 378 -7.80 -28.62 -13.44
N PRO A 379 -8.03 -27.63 -12.54
CA PRO A 379 -8.67 -26.38 -12.93
C PRO A 379 -7.83 -25.54 -13.91
N TYR A 380 -6.52 -25.78 -13.97
CA TYR A 380 -5.60 -25.15 -14.93
C TYR A 380 -5.61 -25.83 -16.32
N GLY A 381 -6.29 -26.98 -16.44
CA GLY A 381 -6.26 -27.82 -17.63
C GLY A 381 -4.99 -28.68 -17.72
N GLU A 382 -4.99 -29.66 -18.62
CA GLU A 382 -3.83 -30.56 -18.81
C GLU A 382 -2.62 -29.84 -19.42
N ASP A 383 -2.88 -28.84 -20.27
CA ASP A 383 -1.87 -28.02 -20.97
C ASP A 383 -1.67 -26.64 -20.34
N ASP A 384 -2.14 -26.41 -19.11
CA ASP A 384 -2.01 -25.13 -18.40
C ASP A 384 -2.59 -23.92 -19.16
N SER A 385 -3.72 -24.15 -19.84
CA SER A 385 -4.37 -23.20 -20.75
C SER A 385 -5.61 -22.51 -20.15
N LYS A 386 -5.97 -22.87 -18.92
CA LYS A 386 -7.12 -22.36 -18.19
C LYS A 386 -6.68 -21.90 -16.81
N SER A 387 -7.56 -21.18 -16.13
CA SER A 387 -7.37 -20.84 -14.72
C SER A 387 -8.74 -20.87 -14.01
N PRO A 388 -8.80 -21.31 -12.74
CA PRO A 388 -9.99 -21.14 -11.91
C PRO A 388 -10.24 -19.67 -11.53
N PHE A 389 -9.27 -18.80 -11.76
CA PHE A 389 -9.31 -17.38 -11.44
C PHE A 389 -9.48 -16.51 -12.70
N PRO A 390 -10.00 -15.28 -12.56
CA PRO A 390 -10.54 -14.67 -11.35
C PRO A 390 -11.95 -15.19 -10.99
N LEU A 391 -12.25 -15.31 -9.69
CA LEU A 391 -13.61 -15.53 -9.23
C LEU A 391 -14.49 -14.33 -9.58
N GLN A 392 -15.59 -14.59 -10.28
CA GLN A 392 -16.53 -13.54 -10.67
C GLN A 392 -17.44 -13.18 -9.49
N PRO A 393 -17.71 -11.88 -9.26
CA PRO A 393 -18.67 -11.47 -8.25
C PRO A 393 -20.06 -12.00 -8.63
N LYS A 394 -20.82 -12.44 -7.61
CA LYS A 394 -22.19 -12.97 -7.78
C LYS A 394 -23.10 -12.04 -8.59
N ASN A 395 -22.95 -10.73 -8.41
CA ASN A 395 -23.66 -9.70 -9.15
C ASN A 395 -22.71 -8.91 -10.04
N LYS A 396 -23.04 -8.81 -11.33
CA LYS A 396 -22.31 -7.98 -12.29
C LYS A 396 -22.39 -6.50 -11.89
N ARG A 397 -21.30 -5.77 -12.13
CA ARG A 397 -21.26 -4.32 -11.95
C ARG A 397 -21.95 -3.60 -13.12
N SER A 398 -22.32 -2.33 -12.92
CA SER A 398 -23.04 -1.53 -13.91
C SER A 398 -22.34 -1.41 -15.26
N TYR A 399 -21.00 -1.41 -15.30
CA TYR A 399 -20.22 -1.37 -16.54
C TYR A 399 -20.06 -2.74 -17.21
N ALA A 400 -20.31 -3.83 -16.48
CA ALA A 400 -20.25 -5.22 -16.98
C ALA A 400 -21.64 -5.80 -17.27
N GLN A 401 -22.68 -4.97 -17.18
CA GLN A 401 -24.06 -5.31 -17.47
C GLN A 401 -24.71 -4.16 -18.24
N ASN A 402 -25.75 -4.48 -19.03
CA ASN A 402 -26.52 -3.43 -19.68
C ASN A 402 -27.32 -2.66 -18.64
N VAL A 403 -26.98 -1.38 -18.47
CA VAL A 403 -27.73 -0.40 -17.67
C VAL A 403 -28.21 0.73 -18.57
N THR A 404 -29.34 1.33 -18.23
CA THR A 404 -29.92 2.44 -19.00
C THR A 404 -29.79 3.74 -18.19
N VAL A 405 -29.18 4.76 -18.78
CA VAL A 405 -28.93 6.06 -18.14
C VAL A 405 -29.32 7.20 -19.09
N TRP A 406 -30.41 7.89 -18.80
CA TRP A 406 -30.95 8.99 -19.64
C TRP A 406 -30.93 10.36 -18.96
N ILE A 407 -30.06 10.55 -17.96
CA ILE A 407 -29.85 11.85 -17.30
C ILE A 407 -29.30 12.88 -18.31
N LYS A 408 -28.44 12.44 -19.24
CA LYS A 408 -27.90 13.29 -20.32
C LYS A 408 -28.61 12.98 -21.65
N PRO A 409 -28.94 13.99 -22.46
CA PRO A 409 -29.62 13.79 -23.75
C PRO A 409 -28.89 12.84 -24.71
N SER A 410 -27.55 12.84 -24.69
CA SER A 410 -26.72 11.96 -25.53
C SER A 410 -26.92 10.47 -25.24
N GLY A 411 -27.17 10.09 -23.99
CA GLY A 411 -27.43 8.70 -23.61
C GLY A 411 -28.73 8.18 -24.24
N LEU A 412 -29.79 8.99 -24.13
CA LEU A 412 -31.09 8.69 -24.75
C LEU A 412 -30.98 8.61 -26.28
N GLN A 413 -30.33 9.59 -26.90
CA GLN A 413 -30.12 9.62 -28.35
C GLN A 413 -29.35 8.38 -28.83
N THR A 414 -28.34 7.94 -28.08
CA THR A 414 -27.56 6.74 -28.44
C THR A 414 -28.40 5.47 -28.44
N ASP A 415 -29.27 5.28 -27.44
CA ASP A 415 -30.17 4.13 -27.37
C ASP A 415 -31.18 4.12 -28.53
N VAL A 416 -31.80 5.26 -28.82
CA VAL A 416 -32.75 5.40 -29.94
C VAL A 416 -32.04 5.16 -31.28
N GLN A 417 -30.86 5.77 -31.50
CA GLN A 417 -30.09 5.55 -32.72
C GLN A 417 -29.67 4.10 -32.91
N LYS A 418 -29.35 3.38 -31.84
CA LYS A 418 -29.03 1.95 -31.91
C LYS A 418 -30.24 1.11 -32.34
N ILE A 419 -31.44 1.46 -31.89
CA ILE A 419 -32.70 0.85 -32.35
C ILE A 419 -32.92 1.14 -33.84
N LEU A 420 -32.82 2.40 -34.26
CA LEU A 420 -33.04 2.81 -35.66
C LEU A 420 -32.02 2.17 -36.62
N ARG A 421 -30.76 2.02 -36.20
CA ARG A 421 -29.74 1.33 -37.01
C ARG A 421 -30.09 -0.14 -37.25
N ASN A 422 -30.67 -0.81 -36.26
CA ASN A 422 -31.09 -2.21 -36.39
C ASN A 422 -32.42 -2.33 -37.17
N ALA A 423 -33.32 -1.35 -37.02
CA ALA A 423 -34.57 -1.25 -37.76
C ALA A 423 -34.35 -1.25 -39.29
N ARG A 424 -33.35 -0.50 -39.77
CA ARG A 424 -33.00 -0.43 -41.21
C ARG A 424 -32.36 -1.71 -41.77
N LYS A 425 -32.05 -2.69 -40.91
CA LYS A 425 -31.38 -3.96 -41.27
C LYS A 425 -32.30 -5.17 -41.04
N LEU A 426 -33.61 -4.96 -41.02
CA LEU A 426 -34.56 -6.06 -40.92
C LEU A 426 -34.72 -6.75 -42.28
N PRO A 427 -34.90 -8.09 -42.33
CA PRO A 427 -35.04 -9.02 -41.20
C PRO A 427 -33.73 -9.53 -40.58
N GLU A 428 -32.57 -9.18 -41.13
CA GLU A 428 -31.25 -9.72 -40.70
C GLU A 428 -30.95 -9.47 -39.20
N LYS A 429 -31.37 -8.33 -38.66
CA LYS A 429 -31.12 -7.91 -37.26
C LYS A 429 -32.36 -7.98 -36.35
N THR A 430 -33.36 -8.78 -36.69
CA THR A 430 -34.64 -8.90 -35.95
C THR A 430 -34.43 -9.15 -34.46
N GLN A 431 -33.65 -10.15 -34.07
CA GLN A 431 -33.44 -10.47 -32.65
C GLN A 431 -32.81 -9.31 -31.86
N THR A 432 -31.79 -8.66 -32.44
CA THR A 432 -31.13 -7.50 -31.80
C THR A 432 -32.02 -6.28 -31.77
N PHE A 433 -32.84 -6.03 -32.81
CA PHE A 433 -33.80 -4.94 -32.84
C PHE A 433 -34.81 -5.06 -31.69
N TYR A 434 -35.49 -6.20 -31.55
CA TYR A 434 -36.48 -6.41 -30.50
C TYR A 434 -35.86 -6.45 -29.09
N LYS A 435 -34.62 -6.91 -28.94
CA LYS A 435 -33.90 -6.87 -27.65
C LYS A 435 -33.65 -5.43 -27.19
N GLU A 436 -33.20 -4.56 -28.10
CA GLU A 436 -32.93 -3.15 -27.80
C GLU A 436 -34.24 -2.37 -27.60
N LEU A 437 -35.27 -2.64 -28.39
CA LEU A 437 -36.61 -2.07 -28.24
C LEU A 437 -37.21 -2.40 -26.87
N ASN A 438 -37.17 -3.67 -26.46
CA ASN A 438 -37.66 -4.07 -25.13
C ASN A 438 -36.82 -3.52 -23.99
N ARG A 439 -35.50 -3.29 -24.19
CA ARG A 439 -34.66 -2.60 -23.19
C ARG A 439 -35.16 -1.17 -22.98
N LEU A 440 -35.34 -0.42 -24.07
CA LEU A 440 -35.86 0.96 -24.01
C LEU A 440 -37.26 0.96 -23.38
N ARG A 441 -38.14 0.04 -23.79
CA ARG A 441 -39.48 -0.11 -23.23
C ARG A 441 -39.43 -0.26 -21.71
N LYS A 442 -38.71 -1.27 -21.20
CA LYS A 442 -38.60 -1.54 -19.77
C LYS A 442 -38.03 -0.36 -18.98
N ALA A 443 -37.01 0.31 -19.53
CA ALA A 443 -36.43 1.47 -18.89
C ALA A 443 -37.40 2.66 -18.81
N ALA A 444 -38.11 2.95 -19.91
CA ALA A 444 -39.11 4.02 -19.93
C ALA A 444 -40.26 3.76 -18.95
N LEU A 445 -40.74 2.52 -18.87
CA LEU A 445 -41.76 2.12 -17.89
C LEU A 445 -41.27 2.28 -16.45
N ALA A 446 -40.03 1.86 -16.16
CA ALA A 446 -39.45 1.97 -14.83
C ALA A 446 -39.22 3.43 -14.41
N PHE A 447 -38.85 4.30 -15.34
CA PHE A 447 -38.67 5.73 -15.09
C PHE A 447 -39.97 6.54 -15.14
N GLY A 448 -41.08 5.94 -15.59
CA GLY A 448 -42.33 6.67 -15.84
C GLY A 448 -42.25 7.64 -17.03
N PHE A 449 -41.35 7.40 -17.99
CA PHE A 449 -41.15 8.27 -19.15
C PHE A 449 -41.96 7.78 -20.36
N TRP A 450 -43.28 7.80 -20.24
CA TRP A 450 -44.23 7.24 -21.22
C TRP A 450 -44.20 7.95 -22.59
N GLU A 451 -43.97 9.26 -22.59
CA GLU A 451 -43.89 10.07 -23.81
C GLU A 451 -42.77 9.60 -24.75
N LEU A 452 -41.68 9.06 -24.20
CA LEU A 452 -40.60 8.49 -24.99
C LEU A 452 -41.07 7.28 -25.81
N LEU A 453 -41.97 6.45 -25.26
CA LEU A 453 -42.51 5.30 -25.96
C LEU A 453 -43.35 5.73 -27.16
N SER A 454 -44.18 6.77 -26.99
CA SER A 454 -44.93 7.35 -28.10
C SER A 454 -43.98 7.92 -29.16
N GLY A 455 -43.00 8.71 -28.74
CA GLY A 455 -42.04 9.34 -29.66
C GLY A 455 -41.19 8.33 -30.43
N VAL A 456 -40.74 7.24 -29.81
CA VAL A 456 -40.00 6.17 -30.50
C VAL A 456 -40.92 5.40 -31.44
N ALA A 457 -42.20 5.21 -31.11
CA ALA A 457 -43.14 4.55 -32.01
C ALA A 457 -43.36 5.36 -33.30
N ASP A 458 -43.54 6.68 -33.18
CA ASP A 458 -43.69 7.58 -34.32
C ASP A 458 -42.42 7.60 -35.20
N LEU A 459 -41.24 7.48 -34.59
CA LEU A 459 -39.99 7.31 -35.33
C LEU A 459 -39.94 5.99 -36.11
N LEU A 460 -40.42 4.88 -35.54
CA LEU A 460 -40.46 3.59 -36.21
C LEU A 460 -41.48 3.58 -37.37
N GLU A 461 -42.64 4.22 -37.22
CA GLU A 461 -43.61 4.43 -38.31
C GLU A 461 -42.97 5.23 -39.45
N ARG A 462 -42.27 6.32 -39.11
CA ARG A 462 -41.54 7.12 -40.10
C ARG A 462 -40.48 6.29 -40.83
N GLU A 463 -39.66 5.52 -40.13
CA GLU A 463 -38.67 4.63 -40.77
C GLU A 463 -39.34 3.57 -41.66
N CYS A 464 -40.51 3.04 -41.28
CA CYS A 464 -41.27 2.11 -42.12
C CYS A 464 -41.69 2.75 -43.45
N THR A 465 -42.10 4.03 -43.43
CA THR A 465 -42.47 4.76 -44.68
C THR A 465 -41.26 5.15 -45.53
N LEU A 466 -40.05 5.17 -44.95
CA LEU A 466 -38.80 5.56 -45.61
C LEU A 466 -37.97 4.34 -46.06
N LEU A 467 -38.52 3.12 -45.96
CA LEU A 467 -37.84 1.93 -46.46
C LEU A 467 -37.61 2.04 -47.97
N PRO A 468 -36.40 1.75 -48.47
CA PRO A 468 -36.14 1.68 -49.91
C PRO A 468 -36.96 0.59 -50.60
N ASP A 469 -37.23 0.74 -51.90
CA ASP A 469 -37.91 -0.28 -52.71
C ASP A 469 -37.16 -1.63 -52.76
N THR A 470 -35.87 -1.63 -52.41
CA THR A 470 -35.01 -2.82 -52.32
C THR A 470 -35.04 -3.49 -50.94
N ALA A 471 -35.79 -2.96 -49.98
CA ALA A 471 -35.93 -3.52 -48.64
C ALA A 471 -36.75 -4.83 -48.67
N HIS A 472 -36.40 -5.75 -47.77
CA HIS A 472 -37.13 -7.01 -47.65
C HIS A 472 -38.55 -6.77 -47.09
N PRO A 473 -39.60 -7.44 -47.62
CA PRO A 473 -41.00 -7.19 -47.25
C PRO A 473 -41.26 -7.35 -45.74
N ASP A 474 -40.61 -8.30 -45.08
CA ASP A 474 -40.72 -8.49 -43.62
C ASP A 474 -40.36 -7.23 -42.80
N ALA A 475 -39.46 -6.37 -43.29
CA ALA A 475 -39.05 -5.17 -42.56
C ALA A 475 -40.24 -4.24 -42.25
N ALA A 476 -41.15 -4.05 -43.20
CA ALA A 476 -42.31 -3.19 -43.02
C ALA A 476 -43.30 -3.77 -41.99
N PHE A 477 -43.53 -5.09 -42.02
CA PHE A 477 -44.39 -5.78 -41.05
C PHE A 477 -43.83 -5.68 -39.63
N GLN A 478 -42.53 -5.94 -39.46
CA GLN A 478 -41.88 -5.88 -38.15
C GLN A 478 -41.84 -4.44 -37.57
N LEU A 479 -41.59 -3.42 -38.39
CA LEU A 479 -41.56 -2.03 -37.92
C LEU A 479 -42.95 -1.52 -37.52
N SER A 480 -43.97 -1.81 -38.34
CA SER A 480 -45.35 -1.42 -38.05
C SER A 480 -45.86 -2.10 -36.78
N HIS A 481 -45.59 -3.40 -36.64
CA HIS A 481 -45.92 -4.16 -35.42
C HIS A 481 -45.22 -3.58 -34.19
N ALA A 482 -43.91 -3.38 -34.25
CA ALA A 482 -43.14 -2.82 -33.14
C ALA A 482 -43.65 -1.44 -32.71
N ALA A 483 -43.98 -0.55 -33.66
CA ALA A 483 -44.53 0.77 -33.36
C ALA A 483 -45.90 0.69 -32.68
N GLN A 484 -46.82 -0.13 -33.21
CA GLN A 484 -48.14 -0.30 -32.63
C GLN A 484 -48.07 -0.83 -31.20
N GLN A 485 -47.24 -1.84 -30.96
CA GLN A 485 -47.05 -2.43 -29.63
C GLN A 485 -46.43 -1.43 -28.64
N LEU A 486 -45.56 -0.54 -29.10
CA LEU A 486 -44.95 0.50 -28.28
C LEU A 486 -45.96 1.62 -27.93
N LYS A 487 -46.86 1.98 -28.84
CA LYS A 487 -48.01 2.88 -28.57
C LYS A 487 -48.97 2.27 -27.56
N LEU A 488 -49.26 0.97 -27.67
CA LEU A 488 -50.09 0.29 -26.67
C LEU A 488 -49.41 0.30 -25.28
N ALA A 489 -48.09 0.14 -25.23
CA ALA A 489 -47.34 0.22 -23.97
C ALA A 489 -47.27 1.63 -23.36
N SER A 490 -47.38 2.70 -24.16
CA SER A 490 -47.33 4.08 -23.66
C SER A 490 -48.61 4.53 -22.95
N THR A 491 -49.73 3.81 -23.14
CA THR A 491 -51.04 4.14 -22.55
C THR A 491 -51.18 3.85 -21.05
N GLY A 492 -50.25 3.11 -20.44
CA GLY A 492 -50.23 2.83 -19.00
C GLY A 492 -51.21 1.76 -18.50
N ASP A 493 -52.40 1.65 -19.09
CA ASP A 493 -53.50 0.79 -18.59
C ASP A 493 -53.59 -0.59 -19.26
N SER A 494 -52.68 -0.90 -20.19
CA SER A 494 -52.73 -2.11 -21.00
C SER A 494 -51.83 -3.24 -20.47
N GLN A 495 -52.17 -4.50 -20.78
CA GLN A 495 -51.28 -5.67 -20.59
C GLN A 495 -49.89 -5.46 -21.24
N TYR A 496 -49.81 -4.62 -22.27
CA TYR A 496 -48.58 -4.23 -22.97
C TYR A 496 -47.69 -3.25 -22.17
N ALA A 497 -48.22 -2.59 -21.14
CA ALA A 497 -47.47 -1.73 -20.20
C ALA A 497 -46.83 -2.53 -19.05
N ALA A 498 -47.12 -3.83 -18.91
CA ALA A 498 -46.50 -4.66 -17.88
C ALA A 498 -44.97 -4.77 -18.11
N PHE A 499 -44.19 -4.66 -17.03
CA PHE A 499 -42.72 -4.73 -17.10
C PHE A 499 -42.21 -6.09 -17.60
N THR A 500 -42.93 -7.17 -17.29
CA THR A 500 -42.58 -8.55 -17.66
C THR A 500 -42.95 -8.91 -19.10
N HIS A 501 -43.93 -8.22 -19.70
CA HIS A 501 -44.35 -8.46 -21.07
C HIS A 501 -43.28 -8.00 -22.07
N ASN A 502 -42.86 -8.83 -23.02
CA ASN A 502 -41.92 -8.41 -24.08
C ASN A 502 -42.64 -8.34 -25.41
N ILE A 503 -42.31 -7.35 -26.23
CA ILE A 503 -42.73 -7.28 -27.62
C ILE A 503 -41.97 -8.36 -28.39
N THR A 504 -42.67 -9.34 -28.93
CA THR A 504 -42.11 -10.41 -29.75
C THR A 504 -42.24 -10.08 -31.24
N PRO A 505 -41.30 -10.53 -32.09
CA PRO A 505 -41.43 -10.42 -33.54
C PRO A 505 -42.72 -11.05 -34.04
N MET A 506 -43.29 -10.49 -35.12
CA MET A 506 -44.42 -11.10 -35.81
C MET A 506 -43.93 -12.32 -36.58
N PRO A 507 -44.57 -13.50 -36.46
CA PRO A 507 -44.26 -14.63 -37.33
C PRO A 507 -44.69 -14.28 -38.76
N THR A 508 -43.77 -14.38 -39.71
CA THR A 508 -44.04 -14.12 -41.13
C THR A 508 -43.54 -15.28 -41.99
N ASP A 509 -44.30 -15.63 -43.02
CA ASP A 509 -44.03 -16.80 -43.85
C ASP A 509 -43.09 -16.51 -45.04
N PHE A 510 -42.28 -15.45 -44.93
CA PHE A 510 -41.36 -15.03 -46.00
C PHE A 510 -40.12 -15.94 -46.13
N SER A 511 -39.87 -16.83 -45.17
CA SER A 511 -38.83 -17.86 -45.25
C SER A 511 -39.35 -19.13 -45.95
N GLY A 512 -39.58 -19.04 -47.26
CA GLY A 512 -39.70 -20.17 -48.19
C GLY A 512 -40.60 -21.35 -47.79
N SER A 513 -41.88 -21.29 -48.17
CA SER A 513 -42.72 -22.48 -48.38
C SER A 513 -42.29 -23.20 -49.68
N SER A 514 -41.17 -23.91 -49.64
CA SER A 514 -40.70 -24.77 -50.75
C SER A 514 -40.78 -26.25 -50.39
N SER A 515 -41.98 -26.77 -50.12
CA SER A 515 -42.29 -28.21 -50.15
C SER A 515 -43.75 -28.52 -49.85
N SER A 516 -44.69 -28.10 -50.70
CA SER A 516 -46.04 -28.69 -50.77
C SER A 516 -46.78 -28.18 -51.99
N GLU A 517 -46.40 -28.64 -53.19
CA GLU A 517 -47.30 -28.72 -54.36
C GLU A 517 -46.60 -29.47 -55.51
N ARG A 518 -46.64 -30.80 -55.43
CA ARG A 518 -46.67 -31.71 -56.58
C ARG A 518 -47.63 -32.84 -56.21
N MET A 519 -48.89 -32.68 -56.62
CA MET A 519 -49.77 -33.80 -56.94
C MET A 519 -49.73 -34.02 -58.44
#